data_AF-A0A8T9QAE3-F1
#
_entry.id   AF-A0A8T9QAE3-F1
#
_cell.length_a   1.000
_cell.length_b   1.000
_cell.length_c   1.000
_cell.angle_alpha   90.00
_cell.angle_beta   90.00
_cell.angle_gamma   90.00
#
_symmetry.space_group_name_H-M   'P 1'
#
loop_
_entity.id
_entity.type
_entity.pdbx_description
1 polymer ?
#
loop_
_entity_poly.entity_id
_entity_poly.type
_entity_poly.pdbx_seq_one_letter_code
_entity_poly.pdbx_strand_id
1 'polypeptide(L)'
;MQFETADWYGTRQLVAQPNPTRDSVYRVEILNPFSEQYAPGRPVRLTLSEQLAASLRRRHVQAQVQQQFASGPPVRYQLPRIDSLAFYGKPNERYMLDAYTRFKVMEEVMREYVPGVFVRLRKDGFHFLLPNANAHDALENPLVLLDGMPVFDTNKIMAFDPLKVQKLDVVTKRYFVGAFFYNGIVSYTTYKGDLAGFPLDTHVLLQEYEGLQGQREFYAPRYETPQQQQSRRPDFRNLLYWNPDVTIRPGASPTLTFFTSDQVGRYRIVVQGLSQSGQAGSTSATFEVKAAL
;
A
#
# COMPACT_ATOMS: atom_id res chain seq x y z
N MET A 1 -20.86 -9.44 -5.64
CA MET A 1 -20.53 -8.48 -4.56
C MET A 1 -19.44 -7.57 -5.08
N GLN A 2 -19.56 -6.26 -4.82
CA GLN A 2 -18.51 -5.28 -5.09
C GLN A 2 -17.93 -4.86 -3.74
N PHE A 3 -16.60 -4.93 -3.60
CA PHE A 3 -15.88 -4.47 -2.42
C PHE A 3 -14.97 -3.33 -2.86
N GLU A 4 -15.08 -2.19 -2.19
CA GLU A 4 -14.20 -1.05 -2.43
C GLU A 4 -13.18 -0.98 -1.31
N THR A 5 -11.91 -1.18 -1.66
CA THR A 5 -10.79 -1.02 -0.72
C THR A 5 -10.32 0.43 -0.79
N ALA A 6 -10.58 1.21 0.26
CA ALA A 6 -10.01 2.54 0.39
C ALA A 6 -8.49 2.44 0.57
N ASP A 7 -7.74 3.38 -0.03
CA ASP A 7 -6.30 3.58 0.19
C ASP A 7 -5.42 2.33 -0.01
N TRP A 8 -5.81 1.43 -0.91
CA TRP A 8 -5.00 0.27 -1.26
C TRP A 8 -3.91 0.66 -2.26
N TYR A 9 -2.72 0.98 -1.75
CA TYR A 9 -1.56 1.31 -2.58
C TYR A 9 -0.56 0.16 -2.70
N GLY A 10 0.01 0.03 -3.90
CA GLY A 10 1.02 -0.97 -4.25
C GLY A 10 0.45 -2.37 -4.44
N THR A 11 1.35 -3.32 -4.71
CA THR A 11 1.00 -4.75 -4.77
C THR A 11 0.86 -5.28 -3.36
N ARG A 12 -0.28 -5.90 -3.06
CA ARG A 12 -0.55 -6.55 -1.77
C ARG A 12 -1.25 -7.88 -1.99
N GLN A 13 -1.14 -8.75 -1.00
CA GLN A 13 -1.83 -10.03 -1.02
C GLN A 13 -3.30 -9.84 -0.60
N LEU A 14 -4.20 -10.33 -1.44
CA LEU A 14 -5.62 -10.42 -1.17
C LEU A 14 -5.95 -11.86 -0.80
N VAL A 15 -6.67 -12.02 0.31
CA VAL A 15 -7.17 -13.31 0.78
C VAL A 15 -8.69 -13.29 0.68
N ALA A 16 -9.25 -14.18 -0.13
CA ALA A 16 -10.69 -14.35 -0.28
C ALA A 16 -11.08 -15.78 0.04
N GLN A 17 -12.08 -15.96 0.90
CA GLN A 17 -12.54 -17.28 1.30
C GLN A 17 -14.05 -17.27 1.57
N PRO A 18 -14.77 -18.37 1.27
CA PRO A 18 -16.11 -18.56 1.79
C PRO A 18 -16.07 -18.78 3.30
N ASN A 19 -17.23 -18.69 3.96
CA ASN A 19 -17.36 -19.17 5.33
C ASN A 19 -17.84 -20.63 5.31
N PRO A 20 -16.95 -21.63 5.51
CA PRO A 20 -17.30 -23.04 5.39
C PRO A 20 -18.33 -23.50 6.44
N THR A 21 -18.49 -22.76 7.55
CA THR A 21 -19.52 -23.08 8.57
C THR A 21 -20.93 -22.78 8.11
N ARG A 22 -21.09 -21.93 7.08
CA ARG A 22 -22.39 -21.59 6.49
C ARG A 22 -22.58 -22.28 5.15
N ASP A 23 -21.55 -22.27 4.32
CA ASP A 23 -21.60 -22.85 2.99
C ASP A 23 -20.18 -23.22 2.51
N SER A 24 -20.02 -24.45 2.02
CA SER A 24 -18.74 -25.01 1.54
C SER A 24 -18.67 -25.16 0.02
N VAL A 25 -19.75 -24.88 -0.73
CA VAL A 25 -19.79 -25.10 -2.19
C VAL A 25 -19.47 -23.86 -3.02
N TYR A 26 -19.31 -22.69 -2.40
CA TYR A 26 -18.97 -21.47 -3.14
C TYR A 26 -17.49 -21.39 -3.52
N ARG A 27 -17.25 -21.09 -4.79
CA ARG A 27 -15.94 -20.72 -5.33
C ARG A 27 -15.87 -19.20 -5.47
N VAL A 28 -14.78 -18.61 -4.99
CA VAL A 28 -14.50 -17.18 -5.17
C VAL A 28 -13.56 -17.00 -6.35
N GLU A 29 -13.91 -16.09 -7.26
CA GLU A 29 -13.06 -15.67 -8.38
C GLU A 29 -12.94 -14.14 -8.36
N ILE A 30 -11.73 -13.63 -8.64
CA ILE A 30 -11.45 -12.21 -8.73
C ILE A 30 -11.24 -11.88 -10.20
N LEU A 31 -12.15 -11.10 -10.77
CA LEU A 31 -12.07 -10.68 -12.15
C LEU A 31 -11.05 -9.56 -12.31
N ASN A 32 -10.30 -9.59 -13.41
CA ASN A 32 -9.37 -8.53 -13.76
C ASN A 32 -10.16 -7.23 -14.07
N PRO A 33 -9.91 -6.11 -13.36
CA PRO A 33 -10.60 -4.85 -13.63
C PRO A 33 -10.07 -4.14 -14.90
N PHE A 34 -8.94 -4.58 -15.46
CA PHE A 34 -8.32 -3.94 -16.61
C PHE A 34 -8.97 -4.40 -17.93
N SER A 35 -9.09 -3.47 -18.87
CA SER A 35 -9.56 -3.76 -20.22
C SER A 35 -8.65 -4.80 -20.89
N GLU A 36 -9.24 -5.90 -21.34
CA GLU A 36 -8.56 -6.88 -22.19
C GLU A 36 -8.45 -6.39 -23.66
N GLN A 37 -9.10 -5.26 -23.98
CA GLN A 37 -9.00 -4.62 -25.29
C GLN A 37 -7.71 -3.79 -25.35
N TYR A 38 -6.71 -4.33 -26.03
CA TYR A 38 -5.48 -3.61 -26.35
C TYR A 38 -5.69 -2.61 -27.48
N ALA A 39 -4.96 -1.49 -27.44
CA ALA A 39 -4.92 -0.56 -28.56
C ALA A 39 -4.44 -1.31 -29.83
N PRO A 40 -5.09 -1.12 -30.98
CA PRO A 40 -4.70 -1.80 -32.22
C PRO A 40 -3.30 -1.39 -32.70
N GLY A 41 -2.81 -0.23 -32.26
CA GLY A 41 -1.45 0.23 -32.51
C GLY A 41 -0.43 -0.59 -31.72
N ARG A 42 0.49 -1.25 -32.43
CA ARG A 42 1.64 -1.88 -31.78
C ARG A 42 2.59 -0.79 -31.28
N PRO A 43 3.09 -0.86 -30.03
CA PRO A 43 4.13 0.05 -29.59
C PRO A 43 5.34 -0.11 -30.52
N VAL A 44 5.96 1.01 -30.88
CA VAL A 44 7.18 0.99 -31.67
C VAL A 44 8.24 0.22 -30.89
N ARG A 45 8.83 -0.81 -31.49
CA ARG A 45 9.90 -1.57 -30.85
C ARG A 45 11.05 -0.61 -30.53
N LEU A 46 11.50 -0.63 -29.29
CA LEU A 46 12.70 0.10 -28.89
C LEU A 46 13.88 -0.38 -29.75
N THR A 47 14.36 0.49 -30.62
CA THR A 47 15.51 0.20 -31.49
C THR A 47 16.67 1.03 -31.00
N LEU A 48 17.68 0.37 -30.42
CA LEU A 48 18.90 1.00 -29.97
C LEU A 48 19.91 0.96 -31.13
N SER A 49 20.00 2.05 -31.88
CA SER A 49 21.02 2.18 -32.93
C SER A 49 22.37 2.57 -32.32
N GLU A 50 23.46 2.19 -32.98
CA GLU A 50 24.83 2.57 -32.56
C GLU A 50 25.01 4.10 -32.50
N GLN A 51 24.24 4.84 -33.30
CA GLN A 51 24.21 6.31 -33.26
C GLN A 51 23.82 6.87 -31.89
N LEU A 52 23.06 6.12 -31.09
CA LEU A 52 22.67 6.52 -29.74
C LEU A 52 23.74 6.25 -28.69
N ALA A 53 24.75 5.41 -28.97
CA ALA A 53 25.71 4.90 -27.99
C ALA A 53 26.42 6.02 -27.23
N ALA A 54 26.92 7.04 -27.94
CA ALA A 54 27.58 8.19 -27.31
C ALA A 54 26.63 8.97 -26.39
N SER A 55 25.39 9.19 -26.82
CA SER A 55 24.38 9.92 -26.04
C SER A 55 23.95 9.13 -24.79
N LEU A 56 23.79 7.81 -24.91
CA LEU A 56 23.42 6.92 -23.82
C LEU A 56 24.54 6.80 -22.80
N ARG A 57 25.80 6.65 -23.25
CA ARG A 57 26.97 6.62 -22.36
C ARG A 57 27.09 7.91 -21.56
N ARG A 58 26.89 9.07 -22.21
CA ARG A 58 26.85 10.36 -21.51
C ARG A 58 25.74 10.42 -20.47
N ARG A 59 24.50 10.05 -20.83
CA ARG A 59 23.35 10.01 -19.89
C ARG A 59 23.58 9.05 -18.73
N HIS A 60 24.27 7.94 -18.97
CA HIS A 60 24.62 6.97 -17.94
C HIS A 60 25.57 7.57 -16.90
N VAL A 61 26.66 8.23 -17.34
CA VAL A 61 27.58 8.95 -16.44
C VAL A 61 26.84 10.04 -15.66
N GLN A 62 25.97 10.81 -16.33
CA GLN A 62 25.17 11.85 -15.67
C GLN A 62 24.24 11.27 -14.60
N ALA A 63 23.62 10.11 -14.86
CA ALA A 63 22.79 9.42 -13.88
C ALA A 63 23.60 8.95 -12.66
N GLN A 64 24.83 8.45 -12.87
CA GLN A 64 25.73 8.06 -11.76
C GLN A 64 26.12 9.27 -10.90
N VAL A 65 26.50 10.39 -11.53
CA VAL A 65 26.82 11.63 -10.80
C VAL A 65 25.60 12.11 -10.02
N GLN A 66 24.41 12.11 -10.63
CA GLN A 66 23.18 12.50 -9.94
C GLN A 66 22.92 11.60 -8.73
N GLN A 67 23.08 10.27 -8.85
CA GLN A 67 22.90 9.35 -7.73
C GLN A 67 23.88 9.61 -6.58
N GLN A 68 25.13 9.96 -6.90
CA GLN A 68 26.17 10.18 -5.90
C GLN A 68 26.05 11.54 -5.19
N PHE A 69 25.62 12.60 -5.88
CA PHE A 69 25.61 13.97 -5.36
C PHE A 69 24.24 14.52 -4.99
N ALA A 70 23.13 13.86 -5.41
CA ALA A 70 21.80 14.29 -5.02
C ALA A 70 21.56 14.12 -3.52
N SER A 71 20.93 15.11 -2.89
CA SER A 71 20.52 15.08 -1.48
C SER A 71 19.34 14.12 -1.19
N GLY A 72 19.06 13.17 -2.09
CA GLY A 72 17.97 12.21 -2.00
C GLY A 72 17.65 11.53 -3.34
N PRO A 73 16.79 10.51 -3.35
CA PRO A 73 16.44 9.81 -4.58
C PRO A 73 15.74 10.75 -5.57
N PRO A 74 16.05 10.69 -6.87
CA PRO A 74 15.49 11.58 -7.90
C PRO A 74 13.99 11.37 -8.13
N VAL A 75 13.47 10.22 -7.70
CA VAL A 75 12.06 9.86 -7.71
C VAL A 75 11.68 9.52 -6.28
N ARG A 76 10.67 10.22 -5.76
CA ARG A 76 10.05 9.86 -4.48
C ARG A 76 8.64 9.37 -4.76
N TYR A 77 8.31 8.20 -4.26
CA TYR A 77 6.92 7.77 -4.19
C TYR A 77 6.37 8.32 -2.88
N GLN A 78 5.47 9.28 -2.97
CA GLN A 78 4.72 9.72 -1.81
C GLN A 78 3.48 8.84 -1.72
N LEU A 79 3.51 7.91 -0.77
CA LEU A 79 2.28 7.25 -0.34
C LEU A 79 1.48 8.30 0.46
N PRO A 80 0.15 8.39 0.26
CA PRO A 80 -0.66 9.24 1.13
C PRO A 80 -0.53 8.79 2.58
N ARG A 81 -0.89 9.68 3.51
CA ARG A 81 -1.02 9.28 4.92
C ARG A 81 -2.27 8.43 5.04
N ILE A 82 -2.07 7.11 5.07
CA ILE A 82 -3.14 6.15 5.25
C ILE A 82 -3.39 5.98 6.76
N ASP A 83 -4.64 5.84 7.16
CA ASP A 83 -4.97 5.45 8.53
C ASP A 83 -4.35 4.07 8.84
N SER A 84 -3.62 4.00 9.94
CA SER A 84 -2.98 2.76 10.41
C SER A 84 -3.88 1.93 11.30
N LEU A 85 -5.07 2.44 11.66
CA LEU A 85 -6.05 1.70 12.41
C LEU A 85 -6.58 0.53 11.57
N ALA A 86 -6.82 -0.59 12.24
CA ALA A 86 -7.53 -1.71 11.62
C ALA A 86 -8.95 -1.30 11.22
N PHE A 87 -9.60 -2.07 10.35
CA PHE A 87 -10.97 -1.77 9.88
C PHE A 87 -11.98 -1.64 11.03
N TYR A 88 -11.72 -2.30 12.16
CA TYR A 88 -12.52 -2.21 13.38
C TYR A 88 -12.20 -1.01 14.28
N GLY A 89 -11.29 -0.14 13.87
CA GLY A 89 -10.87 1.06 14.60
C GLY A 89 -10.01 0.75 15.83
N LYS A 90 -10.16 1.55 16.88
CA LYS A 90 -9.47 1.33 18.16
C LYS A 90 -10.11 0.16 18.92
N PRO A 91 -9.33 -0.88 19.28
CA PRO A 91 -9.85 -1.99 20.08
C PRO A 91 -10.17 -1.55 21.51
N ASN A 92 -11.03 -2.32 22.20
CA ASN A 92 -11.31 -2.11 23.62
C ASN A 92 -10.10 -2.51 24.46
N GLU A 93 -9.44 -3.60 24.08
CA GLU A 93 -8.27 -4.14 24.77
C GLU A 93 -7.20 -4.51 23.74
N ARG A 94 -5.93 -4.31 24.13
CA ARG A 94 -4.78 -4.64 23.29
C ARG A 94 -3.70 -5.26 24.16
N TYR A 95 -3.27 -6.44 23.78
CA TYR A 95 -2.28 -7.25 24.48
C TYR A 95 -1.04 -7.37 23.60
N MET A 96 0.10 -6.81 24.05
CA MET A 96 1.40 -7.06 23.42
C MET A 96 2.00 -8.29 24.07
N LEU A 97 2.08 -9.40 23.35
CA LEU A 97 2.43 -10.67 23.99
C LEU A 97 3.88 -10.70 24.49
N ASP A 98 4.76 -9.89 23.92
CA ASP A 98 6.15 -9.71 24.37
C ASP A 98 6.29 -8.92 25.68
N ALA A 99 5.22 -8.28 26.15
CA ALA A 99 5.22 -7.64 27.46
C ALA A 99 5.08 -8.65 28.62
N TYR A 100 4.82 -9.93 28.30
CA TYR A 100 4.58 -11.00 29.27
C TYR A 100 5.58 -12.15 29.08
N THR A 101 5.65 -13.06 30.05
CA THR A 101 6.46 -14.28 29.92
C THR A 101 5.81 -15.20 28.89
N ARG A 102 6.50 -15.54 27.80
CA ARG A 102 5.85 -16.26 26.69
C ARG A 102 5.58 -17.72 27.05
N PHE A 103 4.30 -18.11 27.05
CA PHE A 103 3.89 -19.51 27.06
C PHE A 103 4.07 -20.15 25.68
N LYS A 104 4.20 -21.48 25.65
CA LYS A 104 4.34 -22.27 24.40
C LYS A 104 2.99 -22.74 23.86
N VAL A 105 1.93 -22.66 24.67
CA VAL A 105 0.59 -23.13 24.32
C VAL A 105 -0.35 -21.93 24.25
N MET A 106 -1.11 -21.80 23.14
CA MET A 106 -2.03 -20.67 22.95
C MET A 106 -3.14 -20.65 24.01
N GLU A 107 -3.60 -21.81 24.47
CA GLU A 107 -4.59 -21.89 25.53
C GLU A 107 -4.14 -21.20 26.83
N GLU A 108 -2.89 -21.42 27.24
CA GLU A 108 -2.31 -20.76 28.42
C GLU A 108 -2.24 -19.24 28.21
N VAL A 109 -1.79 -18.79 27.03
CA VAL A 109 -1.78 -17.36 26.69
C VAL A 109 -3.17 -16.76 26.81
N MET A 110 -4.18 -17.40 26.22
CA MET A 110 -5.55 -16.88 26.21
C MET A 110 -6.17 -16.86 27.61
N ARG A 111 -5.93 -17.88 28.43
CA ARG A 111 -6.49 -17.95 29.79
C ARG A 111 -5.80 -17.03 30.78
N GLU A 112 -4.48 -16.87 30.68
CA GLU A 112 -3.68 -16.13 31.66
C GLU A 112 -3.49 -14.65 31.29
N TYR A 113 -3.32 -14.35 29.99
CA TYR A 113 -2.93 -13.00 29.54
C TYR A 113 -4.02 -12.23 28.82
N VAL A 114 -5.11 -12.89 28.41
CA VAL A 114 -6.18 -12.27 27.62
C VAL A 114 -7.53 -12.38 28.37
N PRO A 115 -7.64 -11.78 29.58
CA PRO A 115 -8.83 -11.94 30.42
C PRO A 115 -10.12 -11.40 29.78
N GLY A 116 -10.04 -10.51 28.78
CA GLY A 116 -11.20 -10.05 28.02
C GLY A 116 -11.82 -11.10 27.08
N VAL A 117 -11.22 -12.28 26.97
CA VAL A 117 -11.73 -13.40 26.17
C VAL A 117 -11.83 -14.64 27.05
N PHE A 118 -13.04 -15.04 27.41
CA PHE A 118 -13.27 -16.28 28.14
C PHE A 118 -13.21 -17.47 27.20
N VAL A 119 -12.24 -18.35 27.43
CA VAL A 119 -12.09 -19.61 26.69
C VAL A 119 -12.96 -20.70 27.31
N ARG A 120 -13.97 -21.18 26.57
CA ARG A 120 -14.85 -22.29 26.96
C ARG A 120 -14.56 -23.52 26.10
N LEU A 121 -14.50 -24.68 26.74
CA LEU A 121 -14.43 -25.96 26.05
C LEU A 121 -15.83 -26.57 25.95
N ARG A 122 -16.29 -26.88 24.74
CA ARG A 122 -17.55 -27.58 24.44
C ARG A 122 -17.25 -28.90 23.72
N LYS A 123 -18.28 -29.66 23.34
CA LYS A 123 -18.12 -30.98 22.68
C LYS A 123 -17.37 -30.88 21.34
N ASP A 124 -17.52 -29.76 20.65
CA ASP A 124 -16.93 -29.41 19.35
C ASP A 124 -15.62 -28.60 19.45
N GLY A 125 -15.12 -28.39 20.67
CA GLY A 125 -13.81 -27.79 20.92
C GLY A 125 -13.89 -26.43 21.60
N PHE A 126 -12.95 -25.55 21.27
CA PHE A 126 -12.79 -24.25 21.92
C PHE A 126 -13.77 -23.21 21.36
N HIS A 127 -14.38 -22.44 22.25
CA HIS A 127 -15.20 -21.28 21.92
C HIS A 127 -14.78 -20.07 22.73
N PHE A 128 -14.87 -18.91 22.12
CA PHE A 128 -14.63 -17.64 22.78
C PHE A 128 -15.94 -16.95 23.15
N LEU A 129 -15.92 -16.36 24.34
CA LEU A 129 -17.00 -15.56 24.89
C LEU A 129 -16.41 -14.24 25.38
N LEU A 130 -16.96 -13.11 24.93
CA LEU A 130 -16.52 -11.79 25.35
C LEU A 130 -17.57 -11.15 26.27
N PRO A 131 -17.17 -10.45 27.34
CA PRO A 131 -18.10 -9.59 28.06
C PRO A 131 -18.56 -8.45 27.13
N ASN A 132 -19.85 -8.17 27.03
CA ASN A 132 -20.31 -7.07 26.20
C ASN A 132 -20.05 -5.74 26.93
N ALA A 133 -19.25 -4.85 26.34
CA ALA A 133 -18.98 -3.55 26.92
C ALA A 133 -20.22 -2.64 26.99
N ASN A 134 -21.24 -2.91 26.17
CA ASN A 134 -22.44 -2.07 26.04
C ASN A 134 -23.69 -2.65 26.74
N ALA A 135 -23.63 -3.87 27.28
CA ALA A 135 -24.77 -4.52 27.93
C ALA A 135 -24.30 -5.56 28.96
N HIS A 136 -25.19 -5.99 29.85
CA HIS A 136 -24.88 -7.01 30.86
C HIS A 136 -24.95 -8.45 30.33
N ASP A 137 -24.79 -8.63 29.02
CA ASP A 137 -24.75 -9.93 28.36
C ASP A 137 -23.32 -10.27 27.88
N ALA A 138 -23.18 -11.45 27.29
CA ALA A 138 -21.92 -11.91 26.74
C ALA A 138 -22.07 -12.20 25.24
N LEU A 139 -21.03 -11.89 24.49
CA LEU A 139 -20.97 -12.05 23.04
C LEU A 139 -20.31 -13.41 22.73
N GLU A 140 -21.10 -14.36 22.23
CA GLU A 140 -20.60 -15.67 21.81
C GLU A 140 -20.11 -15.65 20.36
N ASN A 141 -19.10 -16.47 20.08
CA ASN A 141 -18.55 -16.71 18.74
C ASN A 141 -18.16 -15.40 18.03
N PRO A 142 -17.19 -14.65 18.58
CA PRO A 142 -16.65 -13.44 17.94
C PRO A 142 -16.03 -13.76 16.58
N LEU A 143 -15.82 -12.72 15.77
CA LEU A 143 -14.97 -12.85 14.60
C LEU A 143 -13.51 -13.01 15.05
N VAL A 144 -12.94 -14.19 14.81
CA VAL A 144 -11.52 -14.46 15.05
C VAL A 144 -10.74 -14.12 13.78
N LEU A 145 -9.66 -13.36 13.91
CA LEU A 145 -8.80 -12.94 12.79
C LEU A 145 -7.35 -13.31 13.06
N LEU A 146 -6.61 -13.71 12.03
CA LEU A 146 -5.14 -13.78 12.03
C LEU A 146 -4.62 -12.92 10.89
N ASP A 147 -3.86 -11.86 11.20
CA ASP A 147 -3.37 -10.87 10.23
C ASP A 147 -4.47 -10.30 9.32
N GLY A 148 -5.69 -10.18 9.85
CA GLY A 148 -6.86 -9.71 9.11
C GLY A 148 -7.63 -10.78 8.35
N MET A 149 -7.14 -12.01 8.27
CA MET A 149 -7.85 -13.15 7.69
C MET A 149 -8.82 -13.78 8.71
N PRO A 150 -10.11 -13.95 8.40
CA PRO A 150 -11.04 -14.71 9.22
C PRO A 150 -10.58 -16.15 9.48
N VAL A 151 -10.60 -16.57 10.75
CA VAL A 151 -10.36 -17.95 11.17
C VAL A 151 -11.66 -18.48 11.76
N PHE A 152 -12.38 -19.30 11.00
CA PHE A 152 -13.71 -19.78 11.40
C PHE A 152 -13.66 -20.94 12.41
N ASP A 153 -12.56 -21.70 12.42
CA ASP A 153 -12.34 -22.79 13.37
C ASP A 153 -11.40 -22.32 14.49
N THR A 154 -11.99 -22.04 15.66
CA THR A 154 -11.25 -21.62 16.86
C THR A 154 -10.20 -22.67 17.28
N ASN A 155 -10.42 -23.95 17.01
CA ASN A 155 -9.43 -24.98 17.37
C ASN A 155 -8.13 -24.79 16.59
N LYS A 156 -8.19 -24.32 15.33
CA LYS A 156 -6.99 -24.00 14.55
C LYS A 156 -6.17 -22.86 15.15
N ILE A 157 -6.82 -21.81 15.66
CA ILE A 157 -6.10 -20.71 16.33
C ILE A 157 -5.54 -21.15 17.68
N MET A 158 -6.26 -22.01 18.42
CA MET A 158 -5.81 -22.56 19.70
C MET A 158 -4.66 -23.55 19.56
N ALA A 159 -4.50 -24.18 18.38
CA ALA A 159 -3.35 -25.02 18.05
C ALA A 159 -2.17 -24.23 17.46
N PHE A 160 -2.33 -22.94 17.18
CA PHE A 160 -1.30 -22.11 16.57
C PHE A 160 -0.20 -21.76 17.57
N ASP A 161 1.05 -21.69 17.10
CA ASP A 161 2.19 -21.35 17.93
C ASP A 161 2.12 -19.88 18.42
N PRO A 162 1.91 -19.64 19.73
CA PRO A 162 1.76 -18.29 20.27
C PRO A 162 3.05 -17.47 20.15
N LEU A 163 4.21 -18.09 19.97
CA LEU A 163 5.49 -17.39 19.79
C LEU A 163 5.59 -16.67 18.44
N LYS A 164 4.69 -16.98 17.49
CA LYS A 164 4.61 -16.30 16.20
C LYS A 164 3.69 -15.07 16.24
N VAL A 165 2.86 -14.94 17.27
CA VAL A 165 1.91 -13.84 17.44
C VAL A 165 2.56 -12.74 18.25
N GLN A 166 2.59 -11.52 17.71
CA GLN A 166 3.13 -10.34 18.39
C GLN A 166 2.10 -9.71 19.33
N LYS A 167 0.86 -9.54 18.85
CA LYS A 167 -0.18 -8.83 19.59
C LYS A 167 -1.57 -9.41 19.35
N LEU A 168 -2.47 -9.07 20.26
CA LEU A 168 -3.88 -9.43 20.20
C LEU A 168 -4.75 -8.20 20.50
N ASP A 169 -5.70 -7.92 19.62
CA ASP A 169 -6.70 -6.87 19.77
C ASP A 169 -8.07 -7.50 20.06
N VAL A 170 -8.76 -7.01 21.09
CA VAL A 170 -10.11 -7.47 21.46
C VAL A 170 -11.10 -6.33 21.33
N VAL A 171 -12.18 -6.56 20.59
CA VAL A 171 -13.33 -5.66 20.47
C VAL A 171 -14.51 -6.32 21.17
N THR A 172 -14.87 -5.81 22.34
CA THR A 172 -15.88 -6.36 23.26
C THR A 172 -17.28 -5.78 23.00
N LYS A 173 -17.53 -5.28 21.80
CA LYS A 173 -18.80 -4.71 21.35
C LYS A 173 -19.21 -5.29 20.01
N ARG A 174 -20.51 -5.29 19.70
CA ARG A 174 -20.99 -5.65 18.36
C ARG A 174 -20.38 -4.71 17.33
N TYR A 175 -19.76 -5.28 16.31
CA TYR A 175 -19.16 -4.55 15.20
C TYR A 175 -20.03 -4.70 13.96
N PHE A 176 -20.36 -3.59 13.31
CA PHE A 176 -21.22 -3.55 12.13
C PHE A 176 -20.42 -3.06 10.92
N VAL A 177 -20.51 -3.79 9.81
CA VAL A 177 -19.90 -3.42 8.52
C VAL A 177 -20.85 -3.76 7.39
N GLY A 178 -21.44 -2.72 6.80
CA GLY A 178 -22.52 -2.89 5.81
C GLY A 178 -23.68 -3.72 6.37
N ALA A 179 -24.04 -4.79 5.67
CA ALA A 179 -25.09 -5.74 6.10
C ALA A 179 -24.61 -6.80 7.09
N PHE A 180 -23.31 -6.85 7.41
CA PHE A 180 -22.74 -7.84 8.33
C PHE A 180 -22.59 -7.24 9.72
N PHE A 181 -22.77 -8.09 10.73
CA PHE A 181 -22.41 -7.78 12.10
C PHE A 181 -21.67 -8.95 12.73
N TYR A 182 -20.81 -8.63 13.69
CA TYR A 182 -20.03 -9.61 14.46
C TYR A 182 -20.21 -9.35 15.95
N ASN A 183 -20.32 -10.44 16.72
CA ASN A 183 -20.44 -10.42 18.17
C ASN A 183 -19.05 -10.24 18.82
N GLY A 184 -18.42 -9.11 18.52
CA GLY A 184 -17.04 -8.82 18.92
C GLY A 184 -16.00 -9.38 17.95
N ILE A 185 -14.76 -9.00 18.19
CA ILE A 185 -13.60 -9.36 17.36
C ILE A 185 -12.45 -9.76 18.27
N VAL A 186 -11.77 -10.84 17.93
CA VAL A 186 -10.50 -11.27 18.53
C VAL A 186 -9.48 -11.38 17.41
N SER A 187 -8.58 -10.40 17.31
CA SER A 187 -7.66 -10.24 16.19
C SER A 187 -6.22 -10.48 16.63
N TYR A 188 -5.60 -11.50 16.07
CA TYR A 188 -4.22 -11.90 16.29
C TYR A 188 -3.36 -11.28 15.19
N THR A 189 -2.22 -10.69 15.55
CA THR A 189 -1.25 -10.17 14.57
C THR A 189 0.10 -10.86 14.76
N THR A 190 0.64 -11.46 13.71
CA THR A 190 1.98 -12.05 13.68
C THR A 190 3.05 -10.97 13.51
N TYR A 191 4.31 -11.29 13.78
CA TYR A 191 5.41 -10.32 13.65
C TYR A 191 5.59 -9.76 12.23
N LYS A 192 5.28 -10.56 11.22
CA LYS A 192 5.47 -10.21 9.81
C LYS A 192 4.18 -9.84 9.10
N GLY A 193 3.02 -10.15 9.68
CA GLY A 193 1.73 -9.98 9.01
C GLY A 193 1.53 -10.93 7.81
N ASP A 194 2.22 -12.08 7.81
CA ASP A 194 2.26 -13.03 6.70
C ASP A 194 1.63 -14.39 7.06
N LEU A 195 0.76 -14.41 8.07
CA LEU A 195 0.11 -15.59 8.65
C LEU A 195 1.08 -16.59 9.31
N ALA A 196 2.40 -16.36 9.23
CA ALA A 196 3.48 -17.15 9.84
C ALA A 196 3.32 -18.69 9.68
N GLY A 197 2.87 -19.12 8.50
CA GLY A 197 2.68 -20.53 8.15
C GLY A 197 1.40 -21.16 8.71
N PHE A 198 0.39 -20.35 9.05
CA PHE A 198 -0.92 -20.86 9.46
C PHE A 198 -1.54 -21.75 8.36
N PRO A 199 -2.11 -22.91 8.71
CA PRO A 199 -2.68 -23.84 7.73
C PRO A 199 -3.98 -23.28 7.13
N LEU A 200 -3.93 -22.93 5.85
CA LEU A 200 -5.07 -22.39 5.09
C LEU A 200 -5.99 -23.51 4.61
N ASP A 201 -7.29 -23.20 4.52
CA ASP A 201 -8.27 -24.11 3.90
C ASP A 201 -8.04 -24.18 2.38
N THR A 202 -8.39 -25.30 1.75
CA THR A 202 -8.27 -25.49 0.30
C THR A 202 -9.12 -24.52 -0.51
N HIS A 203 -10.15 -23.92 0.10
CA HIS A 203 -11.05 -22.96 -0.54
C HIS A 203 -10.60 -21.50 -0.35
N VAL A 204 -9.43 -21.26 0.24
CA VAL A 204 -8.84 -19.91 0.34
C VAL A 204 -8.15 -19.56 -0.98
N LEU A 205 -8.59 -18.46 -1.60
CA LEU A 205 -7.91 -17.83 -2.72
C LEU A 205 -6.91 -16.80 -2.18
N LEU A 206 -5.62 -17.00 -2.47
CA LEU A 206 -4.57 -16.02 -2.26
C LEU A 206 -4.15 -15.47 -3.62
N GLN A 207 -4.25 -14.15 -3.78
CA GLN A 207 -3.89 -13.49 -5.03
C GLN A 207 -3.10 -12.23 -4.73
N GLU A 208 -1.98 -12.04 -5.43
CA GLU A 208 -1.33 -10.73 -5.47
C GLU A 208 -2.18 -9.79 -6.30
N TYR A 209 -2.56 -8.66 -5.70
CA TYR A 209 -3.42 -7.67 -6.32
C TYR A 209 -2.70 -6.33 -6.38
N GLU A 210 -2.59 -5.78 -7.59
CA GLU A 210 -2.03 -4.46 -7.84
C GLU A 210 -3.09 -3.40 -7.54
N GLY A 211 -2.88 -2.63 -6.47
CA GLY A 211 -3.74 -1.48 -6.20
C GLY A 211 -3.25 -0.18 -6.84
N LEU A 212 -3.63 0.92 -6.21
CA LEU A 212 -3.27 2.25 -6.64
C LEU A 212 -1.75 2.43 -6.64
N GLN A 213 -1.24 3.06 -7.69
CA GLN A 213 0.16 3.46 -7.72
C GLN A 213 0.37 4.67 -6.81
N GLY A 214 1.43 4.65 -6.01
CA GLY A 214 1.81 5.81 -5.22
C GLY A 214 2.12 7.00 -6.13
N GLN A 215 1.80 8.21 -5.68
CA GLN A 215 2.09 9.41 -6.46
C GLN A 215 3.60 9.53 -6.65
N ARG A 216 4.02 9.58 -7.91
CA ARG A 216 5.41 9.76 -8.27
C ARG A 216 5.72 11.26 -8.26
N GLU A 217 6.49 11.69 -7.28
CA GLU A 217 7.03 13.04 -7.23
C GLU A 217 8.36 13.11 -7.99
N PHE A 218 8.46 14.09 -8.88
CA PHE A 218 9.70 14.46 -9.54
C PHE A 218 10.25 15.69 -8.84
N TYR A 219 11.34 15.52 -8.10
CA TYR A 219 11.95 16.62 -7.38
C TYR A 219 12.67 17.56 -8.34
N ALA A 220 12.24 18.83 -8.37
CA ALA A 220 12.96 19.92 -9.01
C ALA A 220 13.73 20.71 -7.94
N PRO A 221 15.07 20.58 -7.87
CA PRO A 221 15.86 21.35 -6.91
C PRO A 221 15.61 22.85 -7.02
N ARG A 222 15.55 23.49 -5.84
CA ARG A 222 15.42 24.93 -5.65
C ARG A 222 16.78 25.51 -5.32
N TYR A 223 17.25 26.46 -6.12
CA TYR A 223 18.46 27.23 -5.86
C TYR A 223 18.09 28.67 -5.51
N GLU A 224 17.35 28.83 -4.42
CA GLU A 224 16.80 30.12 -4.01
C GLU A 224 17.84 30.98 -3.27
N THR A 225 18.85 30.37 -2.65
CA THR A 225 19.89 31.10 -1.91
C THR A 225 21.21 31.22 -2.67
N PRO A 226 22.01 32.27 -2.43
CA PRO A 226 23.35 32.40 -3.02
C PRO A 226 24.25 31.19 -2.73
N GLN A 227 24.16 30.62 -1.53
CA GLN A 227 24.93 29.44 -1.14
C GLN A 227 24.53 28.20 -1.95
N GLN A 228 23.24 28.04 -2.26
CA GLN A 228 22.74 26.96 -3.10
C GLN A 228 23.19 27.13 -4.56
N GLN A 229 23.17 28.36 -5.07
CA GLN A 229 23.61 28.69 -6.43
C GLN A 229 25.13 28.55 -6.61
N GLN A 230 25.91 28.81 -5.55
CA GLN A 230 27.38 28.66 -5.54
C GLN A 230 27.85 27.25 -5.09
N SER A 231 26.92 26.31 -4.93
CA SER A 231 27.24 24.96 -4.52
C SER A 231 28.19 24.30 -5.53
N ARG A 232 29.26 23.68 -5.03
CA ARG A 232 30.20 22.89 -5.87
C ARG A 232 29.71 21.47 -6.19
N ARG A 233 28.43 21.18 -5.91
CA ARG A 233 27.84 19.88 -6.23
C ARG A 233 27.38 19.89 -7.69
N PRO A 234 27.88 18.97 -8.53
CA PRO A 234 27.46 18.92 -9.92
C PRO A 234 25.99 18.55 -10.04
N ASP A 235 25.27 19.25 -10.91
CA ASP A 235 23.90 18.97 -11.31
C ASP A 235 23.83 18.63 -12.80
N PHE A 236 23.66 17.35 -13.11
CA PHE A 236 23.51 16.87 -14.49
C PHE A 236 22.15 16.22 -14.73
N ARG A 237 21.09 16.77 -14.11
CA ARG A 237 19.73 16.28 -14.33
C ARG A 237 19.30 16.51 -15.78
N ASN A 238 18.86 15.45 -16.45
CA ASN A 238 18.34 15.53 -17.82
C ASN A 238 16.85 15.94 -17.89
N LEU A 239 16.13 15.78 -16.78
CA LEU A 239 14.75 16.23 -16.61
C LEU A 239 14.75 17.40 -15.63
N LEU A 240 14.50 18.60 -16.14
CA LEU A 240 14.58 19.83 -15.34
C LEU A 240 13.30 20.09 -14.53
N TYR A 241 12.15 19.74 -15.11
CA TYR A 241 10.83 19.96 -14.52
C TYR A 241 9.83 18.93 -15.05
N TRP A 242 8.96 18.44 -14.17
CA TRP A 242 7.83 17.59 -14.51
C TRP A 242 6.69 17.84 -13.51
N ASN A 243 5.53 18.23 -14.01
CA ASN A 243 4.32 18.37 -13.20
C ASN A 243 3.10 17.87 -13.99
N PRO A 244 2.50 16.73 -13.61
CA PRO A 244 1.33 16.19 -14.28
C PRO A 244 0.02 16.86 -13.86
N ASP A 245 0.02 17.66 -12.79
CA ASP A 245 -1.17 18.23 -12.16
C ASP A 245 -1.23 19.76 -12.36
N VAL A 246 -1.30 20.16 -13.63
CA VAL A 246 -1.46 21.58 -14.01
C VAL A 246 -2.86 21.78 -14.56
N THR A 247 -3.74 22.40 -13.77
CA THR A 247 -5.09 22.78 -14.21
C THR A 247 -5.07 24.18 -14.82
N ILE A 248 -5.43 24.29 -16.10
CA ILE A 248 -5.57 25.57 -16.81
C ILE A 248 -7.05 25.92 -16.91
N ARG A 249 -7.44 27.07 -16.36
CA ARG A 249 -8.81 27.60 -16.51
C ARG A 249 -8.90 28.47 -17.77
N PRO A 250 -10.07 28.58 -18.42
CA PRO A 250 -10.26 29.52 -19.53
C PRO A 250 -9.81 30.94 -19.14
N GLY A 251 -8.96 31.55 -19.97
CA GLY A 251 -8.40 32.88 -19.73
C GLY A 251 -7.26 32.97 -18.70
N ALA A 252 -6.87 31.85 -18.07
CA ALA A 252 -5.72 31.82 -17.17
C ALA A 252 -4.45 31.35 -17.90
N SER A 253 -3.32 32.00 -17.61
CA SER A 253 -2.00 31.63 -18.13
C SER A 253 -1.07 31.35 -16.94
N PRO A 254 -1.05 30.12 -16.39
CA PRO A 254 -0.19 29.81 -15.25
C PRO A 254 1.29 29.87 -15.65
N THR A 255 2.09 30.55 -14.84
CA THR A 255 3.55 30.61 -15.01
C THR A 255 4.19 29.45 -14.25
N LEU A 256 5.00 28.66 -14.94
CA LEU A 256 5.79 27.59 -14.34
C LEU A 256 7.26 28.01 -14.32
N THR A 257 7.90 27.88 -13.15
CA THR A 257 9.31 28.23 -12.95
C THR A 257 10.10 27.01 -12.49
N PHE A 258 11.33 26.89 -12.98
CA PHE A 258 12.25 25.82 -12.62
C PHE A 258 13.70 26.27 -12.86
N PHE A 259 14.64 25.59 -12.21
CA PHE A 259 16.07 25.83 -12.40
C PHE A 259 16.66 24.85 -13.43
N THR A 260 17.62 25.33 -14.22
CA THR A 260 18.40 24.52 -15.16
C THR A 260 19.48 23.73 -14.42
N SER A 261 20.05 22.74 -15.12
CA SER A 261 21.22 21.97 -14.68
C SER A 261 22.53 22.59 -15.17
N ASP A 262 23.67 22.10 -14.69
CA ASP A 262 25.01 22.45 -15.19
C ASP A 262 25.28 21.90 -16.61
N GLN A 263 24.44 20.98 -17.09
CA GLN A 263 24.54 20.47 -18.46
C GLN A 263 24.06 21.50 -19.48
N VAL A 264 25.03 22.06 -20.20
CA VAL A 264 24.79 22.91 -21.38
C VAL A 264 24.16 22.12 -22.53
N GLY A 265 23.41 22.83 -23.36
CA GLY A 265 22.84 22.31 -24.59
C GLY A 265 21.35 22.60 -24.73
N ARG A 266 20.74 21.95 -25.73
CA ARG A 266 19.34 22.17 -26.09
C ARG A 266 18.40 21.26 -25.32
N TYR A 267 17.44 21.85 -24.64
CA TYR A 267 16.38 21.18 -23.91
C TYR A 267 15.06 21.28 -24.67
N ARG A 268 14.19 20.29 -24.46
CA ARG A 268 12.85 20.24 -25.05
C ARG A 268 11.81 20.37 -23.93
N ILE A 269 10.87 21.27 -24.13
CA ILE A 269 9.64 21.40 -23.34
C ILE A 269 8.57 20.63 -24.08
N VAL A 270 7.85 19.76 -23.37
CA VAL A 270 6.70 19.02 -23.90
C VAL A 270 5.53 19.29 -22.97
N VAL A 271 4.43 19.78 -23.53
CA VAL A 271 3.18 20.00 -22.81
C VAL A 271 2.15 19.05 -23.40
N GLN A 272 1.51 18.25 -22.55
CA GLN A 272 0.44 17.32 -22.91
C GLN A 272 -0.72 17.54 -21.95
N GLY A 273 -1.95 17.41 -22.44
CA GLY A 273 -3.13 17.61 -21.61
C GLY A 273 -4.39 17.04 -22.23
N LEU A 274 -5.44 16.97 -21.40
CA LEU A 274 -6.79 16.55 -21.77
C LEU A 274 -7.75 17.71 -21.47
N SER A 275 -8.68 17.99 -22.39
CA SER A 275 -9.79 18.91 -22.13
C SER A 275 -10.82 18.27 -21.18
N GLN A 276 -11.77 19.07 -20.68
CA GLN A 276 -12.90 18.55 -19.89
C GLN A 276 -13.78 17.55 -20.67
N SER A 277 -13.78 17.63 -22.01
CA SER A 277 -14.47 16.68 -22.88
C SER A 277 -13.63 15.44 -23.22
N GLY A 278 -12.43 15.29 -22.64
CA GLY A 278 -11.54 14.16 -22.86
C GLY A 278 -10.71 14.25 -24.15
N GLN A 279 -10.69 15.40 -24.83
CA GLN A 279 -9.86 15.58 -26.04
C GLN A 279 -8.39 15.80 -25.64
N ALA A 280 -7.48 15.01 -26.22
CA ALA A 280 -6.06 15.13 -25.98
C ALA A 280 -5.39 16.18 -26.88
N GLY A 281 -4.41 16.89 -26.34
CA GLY A 281 -3.57 17.83 -27.08
C GLY A 281 -2.12 17.79 -26.61
N SER A 282 -1.19 18.12 -27.50
CA SER A 282 0.22 18.26 -27.14
C SER A 282 0.93 19.34 -27.95
N THR A 283 1.87 20.03 -27.33
CA THR A 283 2.79 20.96 -28.00
C THR A 283 4.21 20.79 -27.46
N SER A 284 5.21 21.24 -28.21
CA SER A 284 6.58 21.24 -27.73
C SER A 284 7.36 22.46 -28.20
N ALA A 285 8.28 22.91 -27.35
CA ALA A 285 9.20 24.00 -27.62
C ALA A 285 10.63 23.58 -27.24
N THR A 286 11.62 24.38 -27.59
CA THR A 286 13.02 24.15 -27.19
C THR A 286 13.66 25.41 -26.66
N PHE A 287 14.60 25.26 -25.74
CA PHE A 287 15.45 26.34 -25.26
C PHE A 287 16.89 25.84 -25.08
N GLU A 288 17.83 26.77 -24.97
CA GLU A 288 19.25 26.46 -24.85
C GLU A 288 19.79 26.90 -23.48
N VAL A 289 20.49 26.00 -22.81
CA VAL A 289 21.26 26.27 -21.60
C VAL A 289 22.70 26.51 -22.02
N LYS A 290 23.22 27.70 -21.67
CA LYS A 290 24.60 28.11 -21.94
C LYS A 290 25.42 27.98 -20.66
N ALA A 291 26.75 27.89 -20.82
CA ALA A 291 27.64 27.92 -19.68
C ALA A 291 27.44 29.23 -18.90
N ALA A 292 27.48 29.14 -17.57
CA ALA A 292 27.53 30.33 -16.73
C ALA A 292 28.81 31.12 -17.08
N LEU A 293 28.66 32.43 -17.28
CA LEU A 293 29.76 33.37 -17.55
C LEU A 293 30.61 33.59 -16.29
#